data_AF-A0A0B2UW20-F1
#
_entry.id   AF-A0A0B2UW20-F1
#
_cell.length_a   1.000
_cell.length_b   1.000
_cell.length_c   1.000
_cell.angle_alpha   90.00
_cell.angle_beta   90.00
_cell.angle_gamma   90.00
#
_symmetry.space_group_name_H-M   'P 1'
#
loop_
_entity.id
_entity.type
_entity.pdbx_description
1 polymer ?
#
loop_
_entity_poly.entity_id
_entity_poly.type
_entity_poly.pdbx_seq_one_letter_code
_entity_poly.pdbx_strand_id
1 'polypeptide(L)'
;MVDTWEDLRKRARTLENYIDVKLVALNKLASGTSGRYESSMGENSSVNSKQSVFNSLSTELEGMIAKLTQINDQMNEHVARHQHASSASSGWASNPAIQHTLRRHREILRDYSTEFTRSHDNIQNQLQRESLLSGGSSDASCLNNRLKPSDLYLKEHEHITSCDRLLDEQISIAMSAKEHVYSQRMTLRDISKKVTSLASKSILLFMHDLNHSSSNFVFYGLFETIIYVQIHLLTILILD
;
A
#
# COMPACT_ATOMS: atom_id res chain seq x y z
N MET A 1 16.56 52.92 -11.43
CA MET A 1 17.41 51.83 -12.01
C MET A 1 17.40 50.60 -11.11
N VAL A 2 17.45 50.76 -9.78
CA VAL A 2 17.05 49.75 -8.80
C VAL A 2 15.53 49.56 -8.81
N ASP A 3 14.77 50.62 -9.12
CA ASP A 3 13.30 50.64 -9.09
C ASP A 3 12.66 49.62 -10.04
N THR A 4 13.20 49.45 -11.25
CA THR A 4 12.69 48.46 -12.23
C THR A 4 12.83 47.02 -11.74
N TRP A 5 13.94 46.70 -11.08
CA TRP A 5 14.16 45.40 -10.44
C TRP A 5 13.22 45.20 -9.25
N GLU A 6 13.09 46.21 -8.39
CA GLU A 6 12.16 46.17 -7.26
C GLU A 6 10.70 45.97 -7.72
N ASP A 7 10.29 46.65 -8.79
CA ASP A 7 8.94 46.56 -9.34
C ASP A 7 8.67 45.19 -9.96
N LEU A 8 9.65 44.59 -10.64
CA LEU A 8 9.54 43.21 -11.13
C LEU A 8 9.40 42.21 -9.98
N ARG A 9 10.21 42.35 -8.92
CA ARG A 9 10.14 41.49 -7.74
C ARG A 9 8.81 41.60 -6.99
N LYS A 10 8.28 42.82 -6.86
CA LYS A 10 6.97 43.06 -6.23
C LYS A 10 5.87 42.38 -7.04
N ARG A 11 5.85 42.57 -8.36
CA ARG A 11 4.88 41.93 -9.26
C ARG A 11 4.96 40.41 -9.23
N ALA A 12 6.17 39.83 -9.21
CA ALA A 12 6.35 38.40 -9.05
C ALA A 12 5.75 37.90 -7.72
N ARG A 13 6.12 38.49 -6.57
CA ARG A 13 5.57 38.10 -5.26
C ARG A 13 4.05 38.20 -5.20
N THR A 14 3.48 39.25 -5.80
CA THR A 14 2.02 39.41 -5.88
C THR A 14 1.38 38.27 -6.66
N LEU A 15 1.95 37.91 -7.82
CA LEU A 15 1.46 36.77 -8.61
C LEU A 15 1.66 35.42 -7.90
N GLU A 16 2.81 35.22 -7.24
CA GLU A 16 3.08 34.02 -6.43
C GLU A 16 1.99 33.82 -5.37
N ASN A 17 1.62 34.88 -4.64
CA ASN A 17 0.55 34.82 -3.65
C ASN A 17 -0.82 34.49 -4.27
N TYR A 18 -1.13 35.05 -5.43
CA TYR A 18 -2.39 34.72 -6.13
C TYR A 18 -2.41 33.28 -6.65
N ILE A 19 -1.29 32.79 -7.16
CA ILE A 19 -1.12 31.40 -7.60
C ILE A 19 -1.31 30.45 -6.41
N ASP A 20 -0.69 30.73 -5.26
CA ASP A 20 -0.81 29.91 -4.06
C ASP A 20 -2.27 29.77 -3.59
N VAL A 21 -2.99 30.89 -3.47
CA VAL A 21 -4.42 30.89 -3.08
C VAL A 21 -5.26 30.07 -4.05
N LYS A 22 -5.01 30.19 -5.36
CA LYS A 22 -5.76 29.45 -6.37
C LYS A 22 -5.38 27.97 -6.46
N LEU A 23 -4.12 27.62 -6.25
CA LEU A 23 -3.70 26.23 -6.13
C LEU A 23 -4.37 25.54 -4.94
N VAL A 24 -4.52 26.24 -3.81
CA VAL A 24 -5.30 25.73 -2.68
C VAL A 24 -6.76 25.51 -3.07
N ALA A 25 -7.38 26.44 -3.81
CA ALA A 25 -8.76 26.27 -4.30
C ALA A 25 -8.87 25.08 -5.27
N LEU A 26 -7.87 24.88 -6.14
CA LEU A 26 -7.82 23.75 -7.09
C LEU A 26 -7.67 22.43 -6.32
N ASN A 27 -6.77 22.37 -5.35
CA ASN A 27 -6.55 21.20 -4.50
C ASN A 27 -7.77 20.82 -3.64
N LYS A 28 -8.62 21.80 -3.29
CA LYS A 28 -9.92 21.53 -2.64
C LYS A 28 -10.89 20.81 -3.57
N LEU A 29 -10.87 21.12 -4.87
CA LEU A 29 -11.64 20.36 -5.87
C LEU A 29 -11.09 18.93 -5.99
N ALA A 30 -9.76 18.77 -5.94
CA ALA A 30 -9.08 17.47 -6.06
C ALA A 30 -9.26 16.54 -4.87
N SER A 31 -9.32 17.11 -3.66
CA SER A 31 -9.39 16.31 -2.43
C SER A 31 -10.73 15.59 -2.31
N GLY A 32 -11.74 16.06 -3.04
CA GLY A 32 -13.11 15.63 -2.86
C GLY A 32 -13.58 15.94 -1.43
N THR A 33 -14.77 16.49 -1.33
CA THR A 33 -15.58 16.31 -0.12
C THR A 33 -16.04 14.84 -0.01
N SER A 34 -15.16 13.89 -0.31
CA SER A 34 -15.42 12.46 -0.36
C SER A 34 -14.91 11.85 0.93
N GLY A 35 -15.77 11.82 1.96
CA GLY A 35 -15.53 10.89 3.06
C GLY A 35 -16.34 11.03 4.33
N ARG A 36 -16.72 12.23 4.81
CA ARG A 36 -17.27 12.33 6.19
C ARG A 36 -18.35 13.36 6.52
N TYR A 37 -18.94 14.08 5.56
CA TYR A 37 -20.06 14.98 5.90
C TYR A 37 -21.13 15.19 4.83
N GLU A 38 -21.18 14.36 3.79
CA GLU A 38 -22.36 14.30 2.91
C GLU A 38 -23.47 13.51 3.62
N SER A 39 -24.10 14.15 4.61
CA SER A 39 -25.38 13.70 5.16
C SER A 39 -26.30 14.88 5.48
N SER A 40 -26.02 16.09 5.00
CA SER A 40 -26.81 17.26 5.41
C SER A 40 -26.94 18.41 4.42
N MET A 41 -26.34 18.39 3.22
CA MET A 41 -26.49 19.54 2.33
C MET A 41 -26.46 19.12 0.86
N GLY A 42 -27.64 19.13 0.24
CA GLY A 42 -27.91 18.94 -1.19
C GLY A 42 -26.72 18.65 -2.11
N GLU A 43 -26.38 17.36 -2.22
CA GLU A 43 -25.41 16.84 -3.17
C GLU A 43 -26.04 16.80 -4.58
N ASN A 44 -26.10 17.95 -5.23
CA ASN A 44 -26.40 18.04 -6.67
C ASN A 44 -25.64 19.23 -7.29
N SER A 45 -24.37 19.42 -6.90
CA SER A 45 -23.45 20.12 -7.78
C SER A 45 -23.14 19.18 -8.94
N SER A 46 -23.95 19.26 -10.00
CA SER A 46 -23.81 18.52 -11.26
C SER A 46 -22.34 18.39 -11.64
N VAL A 47 -21.89 17.21 -12.09
CA VAL A 47 -20.51 16.98 -12.59
C VAL A 47 -20.09 18.08 -13.57
N ASN A 48 -21.03 18.59 -14.38
CA ASN A 48 -20.84 19.73 -15.28
C ASN A 48 -20.46 21.03 -14.55
N SER A 49 -21.03 21.30 -13.37
CA SER A 49 -20.69 22.46 -12.55
C SER A 49 -19.26 22.37 -11.99
N LYS A 50 -18.86 21.20 -11.46
CA LYS A 50 -17.49 20.94 -11.00
C LYS A 50 -16.50 21.07 -12.17
N GLN A 51 -16.82 20.51 -13.33
CA GLN A 51 -16.02 20.62 -14.55
C GLN A 51 -15.86 22.08 -15.00
N SER A 52 -16.93 22.89 -14.97
CA SER A 52 -16.84 24.31 -15.35
C SER A 52 -15.96 25.12 -14.41
N VAL A 53 -16.05 24.87 -13.09
CA VAL A 53 -15.21 25.54 -12.08
C VAL A 53 -13.76 25.12 -12.22
N PHE A 54 -13.52 23.81 -12.42
CA PHE A 54 -12.19 23.27 -12.71
C PHE A 54 -11.59 23.93 -13.95
N ASN A 55 -12.28 23.91 -15.10
CA ASN A 55 -11.78 24.50 -16.34
C ASN A 55 -11.46 25.99 -16.16
N SER A 56 -12.36 26.75 -15.52
CA SER A 56 -12.13 28.19 -15.27
C SER A 56 -10.90 28.43 -14.40
N LEU A 57 -10.73 27.65 -13.32
CA LEU A 57 -9.61 27.80 -12.39
C LEU A 57 -8.29 27.38 -13.05
N SER A 58 -8.30 26.32 -13.86
CA SER A 58 -7.16 25.83 -14.61
C SER A 58 -6.66 26.87 -15.62
N THR A 59 -7.55 27.42 -16.46
CA THR A 59 -7.17 28.46 -17.43
C THR A 59 -6.61 29.72 -16.75
N GLU A 60 -7.17 30.10 -15.60
CA GLU A 60 -6.67 31.26 -14.85
C GLU A 60 -5.29 30.99 -14.24
N LEU A 61 -5.07 29.80 -13.67
CA LEU A 61 -3.76 29.38 -13.13
C LEU A 61 -2.70 29.31 -14.23
N GLU A 62 -3.01 28.72 -15.39
CA GLU A 62 -2.12 28.71 -16.55
C GLU A 62 -1.73 30.13 -16.98
N GLY A 63 -2.71 31.03 -17.05
CA GLY A 63 -2.47 32.43 -17.39
C GLY A 63 -1.60 33.16 -16.37
N MET A 64 -1.76 32.89 -15.07
CA MET A 64 -0.92 33.47 -14.02
C MET A 64 0.50 32.90 -14.02
N ILE A 65 0.65 31.59 -14.20
CA ILE A 65 1.96 30.94 -14.31
C ILE A 65 2.71 31.48 -15.53
N ALA A 66 2.05 31.61 -16.69
CA ALA A 66 2.65 32.19 -17.89
C ALA A 66 3.12 33.65 -17.66
N LYS A 67 2.32 34.46 -16.97
CA LYS A 67 2.72 35.83 -16.58
C LYS A 67 3.90 35.85 -15.62
N LEU A 68 3.94 34.95 -14.64
CA LEU A 68 5.05 34.83 -13.70
C LEU A 68 6.34 34.40 -14.42
N THR A 69 6.24 33.47 -15.38
CA THR A 69 7.35 33.11 -16.29
C THR A 69 7.89 34.33 -17.02
N GLN A 70 7.02 35.12 -17.66
CA GLN A 70 7.43 36.34 -18.35
C GLN A 70 8.14 37.33 -17.42
N ILE A 71 7.65 37.53 -16.21
CA ILE A 71 8.26 38.43 -15.22
C ILE A 71 9.63 37.89 -14.78
N ASN A 72 9.78 36.58 -14.57
CA ASN A 72 11.05 35.94 -14.25
C ASN A 72 12.07 36.08 -15.39
N ASP A 73 11.63 35.97 -16.63
CA ASP A 73 12.47 36.19 -17.81
C ASP A 73 12.91 37.65 -17.91
N GLN A 74 12.00 38.60 -17.69
CA GLN A 74 12.32 40.03 -17.63
C GLN A 74 13.31 40.35 -16.50
N MET A 75 13.14 39.72 -15.32
CA MET A 75 14.10 39.84 -14.22
C MET A 75 15.48 39.31 -14.62
N ASN A 76 15.54 38.13 -15.24
CA ASN A 76 16.79 37.54 -15.69
C ASN A 76 17.48 38.39 -16.77
N GLU A 77 16.72 38.86 -17.76
CA GLU A 77 17.23 39.72 -18.83
C GLU A 77 17.74 41.05 -18.25
N HIS A 78 17.02 41.64 -17.29
CA HIS A 78 17.44 42.87 -16.63
C HIS A 78 18.77 42.69 -15.88
N VAL A 79 18.96 41.57 -15.18
CA VAL A 79 20.22 41.24 -14.50
C VAL A 79 21.35 40.97 -15.51
N ALA A 80 21.08 40.18 -16.55
CA ALA A 80 22.06 39.86 -17.59
C ALA A 80 22.54 41.11 -18.35
N ARG A 81 21.60 41.99 -18.74
CA ARG A 81 21.92 43.25 -19.42
C ARG A 81 22.86 44.13 -18.58
N HIS A 82 22.64 44.21 -17.26
CA HIS A 82 23.51 44.98 -16.36
C HIS A 82 24.86 44.30 -16.09
N GLN A 83 24.93 42.97 -16.18
CA GLN A 83 26.19 42.23 -16.08
C GLN A 83 27.09 42.46 -17.29
N HIS A 84 26.51 42.62 -18.49
CA HIS A 84 27.24 42.86 -19.73
C HIS A 84 27.52 44.35 -20.03
N ALA A 85 26.80 45.30 -19.40
CA ALA A 85 26.82 46.71 -19.83
C ALA A 85 28.00 47.58 -19.35
N SER A 86 28.78 47.23 -18.32
CA SER A 86 30.03 47.97 -18.01
C SER A 86 30.87 47.33 -16.88
N SER A 87 32.20 47.47 -16.98
CA SER A 87 33.15 47.12 -15.89
C SER A 87 32.94 47.94 -14.60
N ALA A 88 32.17 49.03 -14.63
CA ALA A 88 31.92 49.93 -13.50
C ALA A 88 30.58 49.68 -12.77
N SER A 89 29.56 49.11 -13.44
CA SER A 89 28.26 48.75 -12.81
C SER A 89 28.17 47.27 -12.40
N SER A 90 29.25 46.51 -12.58
CA SER A 90 29.36 45.07 -12.30
C SER A 90 28.97 44.67 -10.86
N GLY A 91 29.16 45.58 -9.88
CA GLY A 91 28.95 45.26 -8.47
C GLY A 91 27.52 44.90 -8.06
N TRP A 92 26.49 45.51 -8.69
CA TRP A 92 25.10 45.24 -8.32
C TRP A 92 24.56 43.96 -8.97
N ALA A 93 24.69 43.81 -10.30
CA ALA A 93 24.18 42.63 -11.00
C ALA A 93 24.95 41.33 -10.67
N SER A 94 26.23 41.45 -10.30
CA SER A 94 27.05 40.33 -9.81
C SER A 94 26.86 40.05 -8.31
N ASN A 95 25.99 40.81 -7.61
CA ASN A 95 25.77 40.60 -6.17
C ASN A 95 25.15 39.21 -5.93
N PRO A 96 25.76 38.37 -5.09
CA PRO A 96 25.23 37.03 -4.76
C PRO A 96 23.78 37.03 -4.27
N ALA A 97 23.34 38.09 -3.57
CA ALA A 97 21.97 38.21 -3.08
C ALA A 97 20.94 38.35 -4.21
N ILE A 98 21.30 39.05 -5.29
CA ILE A 98 20.42 39.24 -6.47
C ILE A 98 20.34 37.94 -7.26
N GLN A 99 21.47 37.28 -7.48
CA GLN A 99 21.55 35.97 -8.13
C GLN A 99 20.75 34.91 -7.37
N HIS A 100 20.85 34.91 -6.03
CA HIS A 100 20.07 34.03 -5.17
C HIS A 100 18.57 34.33 -5.27
N THR A 101 18.17 35.60 -5.21
CA THR A 101 16.75 36.00 -5.33
C THR A 101 16.15 35.55 -6.65
N LEU A 102 16.88 35.74 -7.77
CA LEU A 102 16.44 35.29 -9.08
C LEU A 102 16.31 33.76 -9.16
N ARG A 103 17.29 33.03 -8.60
CA ARG A 103 17.23 31.57 -8.51
C ARG A 103 15.98 31.13 -7.73
N ARG A 104 15.71 31.76 -6.60
CA ARG A 104 14.54 31.43 -5.78
C ARG A 104 13.23 31.62 -6.53
N HIS A 105 13.05 32.73 -7.24
CA HIS A 105 11.85 32.96 -8.06
C HIS A 105 11.66 31.91 -9.16
N ARG A 106 12.76 31.39 -9.74
CA ARG A 106 12.70 30.28 -10.72
C ARG A 106 12.32 28.96 -10.07
N GLU A 107 12.85 28.66 -8.91
CA GLU A 107 12.49 27.47 -8.13
C GLU A 107 11.00 27.51 -7.76
N ILE A 108 10.52 28.63 -7.21
CA ILE A 108 9.11 28.83 -6.87
C ILE A 108 8.21 28.61 -8.10
N LEU A 109 8.55 29.23 -9.24
CA LEU A 109 7.79 29.05 -10.48
C LEU A 109 7.75 27.59 -10.95
N ARG A 110 8.88 26.88 -10.82
CA ARG A 110 8.95 25.45 -11.14
C ARG A 110 8.04 24.65 -10.22
N ASP A 111 8.12 24.90 -8.91
CA ASP A 111 7.29 24.23 -7.90
C ASP A 111 5.80 24.43 -8.21
N TYR A 112 5.38 25.66 -8.50
CA TYR A 112 4.00 25.96 -8.89
C TYR A 112 3.58 25.27 -10.19
N SER A 113 4.46 25.20 -11.20
CA SER A 113 4.14 24.51 -12.46
C SER A 113 3.97 23.01 -12.24
N THR A 114 4.83 22.40 -11.41
CA THR A 114 4.73 20.98 -11.08
C THR A 114 3.50 20.65 -10.26
N GLU A 115 3.20 21.45 -9.23
CA GLU A 115 2.02 21.24 -8.39
C GLU A 115 0.73 21.49 -9.18
N PHE A 116 0.68 22.52 -10.03
CA PHE A 116 -0.44 22.74 -10.94
C PHE A 116 -0.71 21.52 -11.81
N THR A 117 0.32 21.03 -12.53
CA THR A 117 0.18 19.87 -13.43
C THR A 117 -0.32 18.64 -12.68
N ARG A 118 0.30 18.35 -11.52
CA ARG A 118 -0.08 17.22 -10.67
C ARG A 118 -1.55 17.31 -10.22
N SER A 119 -1.98 18.47 -9.74
CA SER A 119 -3.34 18.66 -9.25
C SER A 119 -4.36 18.67 -10.37
N HIS A 120 -4.01 19.28 -11.50
CA HIS A 120 -4.81 19.27 -12.73
C HIS A 120 -5.09 17.85 -13.20
N ASP A 121 -4.05 17.04 -13.36
CA ASP A 121 -4.16 15.65 -13.81
C ASP A 121 -4.97 14.80 -12.83
N ASN A 122 -4.77 15.01 -11.53
CA ASN A 122 -5.52 14.30 -10.50
C ASN A 122 -7.03 14.60 -10.60
N ILE A 123 -7.42 15.87 -10.70
CA ILE A 123 -8.83 16.27 -10.81
C ILE A 123 -9.42 15.79 -12.13
N GLN A 124 -8.68 15.92 -13.24
CA GLN A 124 -9.15 15.46 -14.55
C GLN A 124 -9.42 13.96 -14.53
N ASN A 125 -8.52 13.16 -13.95
CA ASN A 125 -8.74 11.72 -13.78
C ASN A 125 -9.96 11.42 -12.90
N GLN A 126 -10.19 12.20 -11.85
CA GLN A 126 -11.37 12.06 -11.00
C GLN A 126 -12.67 12.39 -11.77
N LEU A 127 -12.72 13.51 -12.48
CA LEU A 127 -13.87 13.92 -13.28
C LEU A 127 -14.15 12.91 -14.41
N GLN A 128 -13.12 12.34 -15.03
CA GLN A 128 -13.28 11.28 -16.02
C GLN A 128 -13.90 10.02 -15.39
N ARG A 129 -13.44 9.59 -14.20
CA ARG A 129 -14.04 8.47 -13.47
C ARG A 129 -15.49 8.76 -13.09
N GLU A 130 -15.78 9.96 -12.58
CA GLU A 130 -17.14 10.39 -12.24
C GLU A 130 -18.06 10.41 -13.46
N SER A 131 -17.58 10.89 -14.62
CA SER A 131 -18.31 10.89 -15.88
C SER A 131 -18.64 9.47 -16.36
N LEU A 132 -17.67 8.54 -16.31
CA LEU A 132 -17.88 7.14 -16.68
C LEU A 132 -18.87 6.43 -15.75
N LEU A 133 -18.83 6.70 -14.44
CA LEU A 133 -19.77 6.13 -13.46
C LEU A 133 -21.16 6.77 -13.55
N SER A 134 -21.23 8.07 -13.85
CA SER A 134 -22.49 8.79 -14.04
C SER A 134 -23.24 8.30 -15.28
N GLY A 135 -22.54 7.87 -16.33
CA GLY A 135 -23.13 7.32 -17.55
C GLY A 135 -23.85 5.97 -17.39
N GLY A 136 -23.64 5.24 -16.29
CA GLY A 136 -24.37 4.01 -15.96
C GLY A 136 -25.53 4.19 -14.97
N SER A 137 -25.63 5.36 -14.32
CA SER A 137 -26.60 5.65 -13.26
C SER A 137 -27.69 6.65 -13.68
N SER A 138 -27.65 7.13 -14.92
CA SER A 138 -28.63 8.10 -15.43
C SER A 138 -30.04 7.53 -15.61
N ASP A 139 -30.20 6.22 -15.76
CA ASP A 139 -31.53 5.59 -15.83
C ASP A 139 -32.18 5.38 -14.45
N ALA A 140 -31.45 5.57 -13.35
CA ALA A 140 -32.00 5.47 -12.00
C ALA A 140 -32.30 6.85 -11.35
N SER A 141 -31.83 7.95 -11.93
CA SER A 141 -31.88 9.29 -11.29
C SER A 141 -32.95 10.23 -11.85
N CYS A 142 -33.68 9.84 -12.90
CA CYS A 142 -34.79 10.62 -13.44
C CYS A 142 -36.17 10.26 -12.85
N LEU A 143 -36.24 9.32 -11.89
CA LEU A 143 -37.46 9.04 -11.14
C LEU A 143 -37.42 9.70 -9.77
N ASN A 144 -37.82 10.96 -9.76
CA ASN A 144 -38.49 11.65 -8.66
C ASN A 144 -37.77 11.69 -7.31
N ASN A 145 -37.36 12.93 -6.98
CA ASN A 145 -36.96 13.46 -5.67
C ASN A 145 -38.08 13.41 -4.60
N ARG A 146 -38.75 12.26 -4.49
CA ARG A 146 -39.61 11.80 -3.40
C ARG A 146 -39.43 10.28 -3.33
N LEU A 147 -38.27 9.80 -2.87
CA LEU A 147 -38.21 8.41 -2.40
C LEU A 147 -39.23 8.31 -1.27
N LYS A 148 -40.33 7.61 -1.55
CA LYS A 148 -41.28 7.22 -0.52
C LYS A 148 -40.49 6.37 0.48
N PRO A 149 -40.82 6.38 1.78
CA PRO A 149 -40.21 5.46 2.75
C PRO A 149 -40.11 4.02 2.23
N SER A 150 -41.07 3.59 1.40
CA SER A 150 -41.07 2.29 0.69
C SER A 150 -39.81 1.98 -0.11
N ASP A 151 -39.21 2.95 -0.80
CA ASP A 151 -38.07 2.70 -1.70
C ASP A 151 -36.77 2.61 -0.91
N LEU A 152 -36.69 3.35 0.21
CA LEU A 152 -35.62 3.19 1.20
C LEU A 152 -35.68 1.80 1.85
N TYR A 153 -36.87 1.36 2.26
CA TYR A 153 -37.07 0.02 2.82
C TYR A 153 -36.77 -1.08 1.80
N LEU A 154 -37.08 -0.87 0.52
CA LEU A 154 -36.76 -1.85 -0.52
C LEU A 154 -35.24 -1.97 -0.72
N LYS A 155 -34.53 -0.84 -0.74
CA LYS A 155 -33.07 -0.83 -0.79
C LYS A 155 -32.45 -1.47 0.46
N GLU A 156 -32.97 -1.16 1.64
CA GLU A 156 -32.53 -1.80 2.89
C GLU A 156 -32.79 -3.30 2.87
N HIS A 157 -33.94 -3.73 2.33
CA HIS A 157 -34.26 -5.13 2.14
C HIS A 157 -33.25 -5.82 1.21
N GLU A 158 -32.89 -5.21 0.09
CA GLU A 158 -31.83 -5.73 -0.80
C GLU A 158 -30.49 -5.86 -0.08
N HIS A 159 -30.12 -4.88 0.76
CA HIS A 159 -28.92 -4.96 1.59
C HIS A 159 -28.99 -6.12 2.59
N ILE A 160 -30.15 -6.31 3.25
CA ILE A 160 -30.37 -7.41 4.20
C ILE A 160 -30.26 -8.75 3.48
N THR A 161 -30.92 -8.93 2.32
CA THR A 161 -30.84 -10.17 1.53
C THR A 161 -29.42 -10.44 1.04
N SER A 162 -28.68 -9.40 0.65
CA SER A 162 -27.27 -9.56 0.30
C SER A 162 -26.42 -9.98 1.50
N CYS A 163 -26.64 -9.39 2.67
CA CYS A 163 -25.96 -9.76 3.91
C CYS A 163 -26.30 -11.20 4.33
N ASP A 164 -27.56 -11.61 4.19
CA ASP A 164 -28.04 -12.96 4.51
C ASP A 164 -27.30 -14.00 3.66
N ARG A 165 -27.23 -13.78 2.34
CA ARG A 165 -26.47 -14.65 1.42
C ARG A 165 -24.98 -14.73 1.77
N LEU A 166 -24.37 -13.61 2.16
CA LEU A 166 -22.97 -13.59 2.58
C LEU A 166 -22.76 -14.34 3.90
N LEU A 167 -23.69 -14.22 4.85
CA LEU A 167 -23.64 -14.97 6.11
C LEU A 167 -23.79 -16.48 5.85
N ASP A 168 -24.69 -16.90 4.98
CA ASP A 168 -24.81 -18.30 4.56
C ASP A 168 -23.52 -18.85 3.95
N GLU A 169 -22.85 -18.06 3.11
CA GLU A 169 -21.55 -18.42 2.54
C GLU A 169 -20.49 -18.58 3.64
N GLN A 170 -20.43 -17.65 4.60
CA GLN A 170 -19.49 -17.75 5.72
C GLN A 170 -19.80 -18.92 6.66
N ILE A 171 -21.08 -19.23 6.89
CA ILE A 171 -21.51 -20.41 7.66
C ILE A 171 -21.08 -21.69 6.94
N SER A 172 -21.27 -21.76 5.62
CA SER A 172 -20.82 -22.89 4.79
C SER A 172 -19.30 -23.10 4.88
N ILE A 173 -18.53 -22.02 4.74
CA ILE A 173 -17.06 -22.06 4.88
C ILE A 173 -16.67 -22.53 6.29
N ALA A 174 -17.31 -22.00 7.34
CA ALA A 174 -17.04 -22.38 8.72
C ALA A 174 -17.39 -23.85 8.99
N MET A 175 -18.50 -24.35 8.46
CA MET A 175 -18.88 -25.77 8.57
C MET A 175 -17.89 -26.67 7.84
N SER A 176 -17.46 -26.29 6.64
CA SER A 176 -16.43 -27.02 5.89
C SER A 176 -15.11 -27.07 6.66
N ALA A 177 -14.65 -25.93 7.19
CA ALA A 177 -13.44 -25.86 8.01
C ALA A 177 -13.54 -26.73 9.28
N LYS A 178 -14.70 -26.72 9.95
CA LYS A 178 -14.98 -27.58 11.10
C LYS A 178 -14.87 -29.05 10.73
N GLU A 179 -15.48 -29.47 9.61
CA GLU A 179 -15.43 -30.86 9.16
C GLU A 179 -13.99 -31.28 8.79
N HIS A 180 -13.24 -30.40 8.12
CA HIS A 180 -11.82 -30.63 7.82
C HIS A 180 -10.99 -30.82 9.09
N VAL A 181 -11.16 -29.97 10.12
CA VAL A 181 -10.45 -30.10 11.40
C VAL A 181 -10.86 -31.38 12.14
N TYR A 182 -12.15 -31.73 12.11
CA TYR A 182 -12.64 -32.96 12.72
C TYR A 182 -12.05 -34.21 12.05
N SER A 183 -12.06 -34.24 10.72
CA SER A 183 -11.45 -35.31 9.92
C SER A 183 -9.94 -35.41 10.18
N GLN A 184 -9.22 -34.29 10.21
CA GLN A 184 -7.78 -34.27 10.56
C GLN A 184 -7.51 -34.78 11.97
N ARG A 185 -8.37 -34.47 12.93
CA ARG A 185 -8.23 -35.00 14.30
C ARG A 185 -8.38 -36.52 14.33
N MET A 186 -9.29 -37.08 13.54
CA MET A 186 -9.48 -38.53 13.46
C MET A 186 -8.27 -39.21 12.80
N THR A 187 -7.74 -38.66 11.71
CA THR A 187 -6.53 -39.20 11.07
C THR A 187 -5.32 -39.14 12.00
N LEU A 188 -5.12 -38.03 12.73
CA LEU A 188 -4.06 -37.93 13.73
C LEU A 188 -4.21 -38.96 14.85
N ARG A 189 -5.45 -39.24 15.29
CA ARG A 189 -5.71 -40.28 16.29
C ARG A 189 -5.33 -41.66 15.76
N ASP A 190 -5.61 -41.96 14.50
CA ASP A 190 -5.25 -43.25 13.91
C ASP A 190 -3.75 -43.38 13.63
N ILE A 191 -3.08 -42.28 13.24
CA ILE A 191 -1.62 -42.21 13.18
C ILE A 191 -1.04 -42.46 14.56
N SER A 192 -1.55 -41.80 15.60
CA SER A 192 -1.11 -42.01 16.99
C SER A 192 -1.21 -43.48 17.40
N LYS A 193 -2.34 -44.14 17.14
CA LYS A 193 -2.49 -45.59 17.41
C LYS A 193 -1.46 -46.43 16.66
N LYS A 194 -1.23 -46.16 15.37
CA LYS A 194 -0.26 -46.88 14.55
C LYS A 194 1.17 -46.67 15.06
N VAL A 195 1.54 -45.43 15.41
CA VAL A 195 2.84 -45.10 15.99
C VAL A 195 3.04 -45.80 17.33
N THR A 196 2.04 -45.82 18.22
CA THR A 196 2.11 -46.56 19.48
C THR A 196 2.26 -48.07 19.24
N SER A 197 1.53 -48.63 18.27
CA SER A 197 1.68 -50.05 17.92
C SER A 197 3.07 -50.38 17.37
N LEU A 198 3.63 -49.52 16.51
CA LEU A 198 4.99 -49.67 15.99
C LEU A 198 6.03 -49.55 17.10
N ALA A 199 5.87 -48.59 18.01
CA ALA A 199 6.76 -48.43 19.17
C ALA A 199 6.74 -49.68 20.08
N SER A 200 5.57 -50.25 20.35
CA SER A 200 5.47 -51.50 21.11
C SER A 200 6.16 -52.67 20.39
N LYS A 201 6.02 -52.77 19.06
CA LYS A 201 6.69 -53.79 18.26
C LYS A 201 8.21 -53.61 18.23
N SER A 202 8.71 -52.39 18.08
CA SER A 202 10.15 -52.12 18.10
C SER A 202 10.76 -52.41 19.46
N ILE A 203 10.05 -52.08 20.55
CA ILE A 203 10.47 -52.43 21.92
C ILE A 203 10.53 -53.95 22.08
N LEU A 204 9.54 -54.68 21.56
CA LEU A 204 9.51 -56.15 21.63
C LEU A 204 10.63 -56.80 20.81
N LEU A 205 10.91 -56.30 19.61
CA LEU A 205 12.05 -56.76 18.80
C LEU A 205 13.38 -56.49 19.51
N PHE A 206 13.54 -55.29 20.08
CA PHE A 206 14.73 -54.95 20.86
C PHE A 206 14.90 -55.84 22.10
N MET A 207 13.82 -56.13 22.82
CA MET A 207 13.83 -57.09 23.95
C MET A 207 14.21 -58.51 23.50
N HIS A 208 13.70 -58.96 22.34
CA HIS A 208 14.04 -60.26 21.76
C HIS A 208 15.52 -60.32 21.35
N ASP A 209 16.03 -59.29 20.68
CA ASP A 209 17.44 -59.20 20.28
C ASP A 209 18.39 -59.18 21.49
N LEU A 210 18.02 -58.45 22.55
CA LEU A 210 18.77 -58.46 23.81
C LEU A 210 18.78 -59.86 24.46
N ASN A 211 17.63 -60.55 24.50
CA ASN A 211 17.53 -61.88 25.10
C ASN A 211 18.33 -62.94 24.31
N HIS A 212 18.30 -62.87 22.98
CA HIS A 212 19.11 -63.72 22.12
C HIS A 212 20.61 -63.43 22.29
N SER A 213 21.01 -62.16 22.39
CA SER A 213 22.40 -61.77 22.66
C SER A 213 22.88 -62.26 24.03
N SER A 214 22.06 -62.12 25.09
CA SER A 214 22.39 -62.63 26.43
C SER A 214 22.51 -64.16 26.44
N SER A 215 21.60 -64.86 25.76
CA SER A 215 21.66 -66.33 25.66
C SER A 215 22.95 -66.79 24.97
N ASN A 216 23.33 -66.16 23.85
CA ASN A 216 24.59 -66.47 23.17
C ASN A 216 25.80 -66.21 24.06
N PHE A 217 25.85 -65.09 24.78
CA PHE A 217 26.96 -64.78 25.70
C PHE A 217 27.12 -65.86 26.79
N VAL A 218 26.02 -66.33 27.38
CA VAL A 218 26.04 -67.42 28.38
C VAL A 218 26.53 -68.72 27.76
N PHE A 219 26.06 -69.09 26.56
CA PHE A 219 26.51 -70.29 25.86
C PHE A 219 28.00 -70.26 25.53
N TYR A 220 28.54 -69.12 25.06
CA TYR A 220 29.96 -68.97 24.81
C TYR A 220 30.80 -69.13 26.08
N GLY A 221 30.38 -68.53 27.20
CA GLY A 221 31.08 -68.67 28.48
C GLY A 221 31.05 -70.10 29.05
N LEU A 222 29.93 -70.81 28.91
CA LEU A 222 29.84 -72.23 29.29
C LEU A 222 30.72 -73.12 28.41
N PHE A 223 30.76 -72.86 27.10
CA PHE A 223 31.59 -73.63 26.19
C PHE A 223 33.10 -73.41 26.46
N GLU A 224 33.50 -72.17 26.70
CA GLU A 224 34.89 -71.81 27.01
C GLU A 224 35.36 -72.45 28.32
N THR A 225 34.52 -72.44 29.36
CA THR A 225 34.82 -73.10 30.65
C THR A 225 34.93 -74.61 30.52
N ILE A 226 34.05 -75.26 29.74
CA ILE A 226 34.14 -76.71 29.47
C ILE A 226 35.43 -77.04 28.74
N ILE A 227 35.80 -76.30 27.69
CA ILE A 227 37.06 -76.51 26.98
C ILE A 227 38.26 -76.35 27.91
N TYR A 228 38.26 -75.31 28.75
CA TYR A 228 39.35 -75.06 29.69
C TYR A 228 39.51 -76.22 30.69
N VAL A 229 38.39 -76.74 31.23
CA VAL A 229 38.39 -77.90 32.13
C VAL A 229 38.89 -79.16 31.41
N GLN A 230 38.44 -79.41 30.18
CA GLN A 230 38.85 -80.58 29.39
C GLN A 230 40.36 -80.57 29.08
N ILE A 231 40.89 -79.42 28.69
CA ILE A 231 42.33 -79.23 28.41
C ILE A 231 43.14 -79.41 29.70
N HIS A 232 42.68 -78.85 30.82
CA HIS A 232 43.36 -78.98 32.11
C HIS A 232 43.40 -80.45 32.59
N LEU A 233 42.29 -81.18 32.44
CA LEU A 233 42.22 -82.63 32.74
C LEU A 233 43.16 -83.45 31.86
N LEU A 234 43.20 -83.17 30.55
CA LEU A 234 44.11 -83.85 29.62
C LEU A 234 45.57 -83.60 29.98
N THR A 235 45.88 -82.38 30.43
CA THR A 235 47.25 -82.00 30.85
C THR A 235 47.67 -82.74 32.12
N ILE A 236 46.78 -82.86 33.12
CA ILE A 236 47.05 -83.66 34.33
C ILE A 236 47.31 -85.12 33.95
N LEU A 237 46.49 -85.70 33.08
CA LEU A 237 46.56 -87.12 32.71
C LEU A 237 47.81 -87.49 31.89
N ILE A 238 48.48 -86.51 31.26
CA ILE A 238 49.74 -86.69 30.52
C ILE A 238 50.97 -86.51 31.45
N LEU A 239 50.81 -85.84 32.60
CA LEU A 239 51.91 -85.54 33.53
C LEU A 239 52.07 -86.56 34.68
N ASP A 240 51.08 -87.41 34.94
CA ASP A 240 51.16 -88.61 35.82
C ASP A 240 51.50 -89.87 35.02
#